data_AF-A0A822BKM6-F1
#
_entry.id   AF-A0A822BKM6-F1
#
_cell.length_a   1.000
_cell.length_b   1.000
_cell.length_c   1.000
_cell.angle_alpha   90.00
_cell.angle_beta   90.00
_cell.angle_gamma   90.00
#
_symmetry.space_group_name_H-M   'P 1'
#
loop_
_entity.id
_entity.type
_entity.pdbx_description
1 polymer ?
#
loop_
_entity_poly.entity_id
_entity_poly.type
_entity_poly.pdbx_seq_one_letter_code
_entity_poly.pdbx_strand_id
1 'polypeptide(L)'
;MMAGCIPLDAMRQSTLECLYNQSCIDAISLQPKISQPKALNASLSRFPLNSTIGSIFDESLFIESWQNRSSFEKYYAACAPQSLSYNYKT
;
A
#
# COMPACT_ATOMS: atom_id res chain seq x y z
N MET A 1 3.53 -21.91 -1.48
CA MET A 1 2.25 -21.26 -1.83
C MET A 1 1.17 -21.86 -0.94
N MET A 2 0.44 -21.05 -0.17
CA MET A 2 -0.62 -21.57 0.71
C MET A 2 -1.94 -21.70 -0.05
N ALA A 3 -2.75 -22.71 0.28
CA ALA A 3 -4.08 -22.89 -0.29
C ALA A 3 -5.12 -22.32 0.68
N GLY A 4 -6.00 -21.46 0.19
CA GLY A 4 -7.09 -20.85 0.94
C GLY A 4 -8.41 -21.06 0.20
N CYS A 5 -9.53 -20.96 0.91
CA CYS A 5 -10.86 -21.04 0.28
C CYS A 5 -11.09 -19.92 -0.74
N ILE A 6 -10.44 -18.77 -0.53
CA ILE A 6 -10.45 -17.61 -1.42
C ILE A 6 -8.99 -17.35 -1.85
N PRO A 7 -8.72 -17.12 -3.16
CA PRO A 7 -7.38 -16.82 -3.64
C PRO A 7 -6.72 -15.63 -2.94
N LEU A 8 -7.52 -14.65 -2.51
CA LEU A 8 -7.04 -13.49 -1.77
C LEU A 8 -6.49 -13.86 -0.40
N ASP A 9 -7.13 -14.76 0.34
CA ASP A 9 -6.66 -15.19 1.66
C ASP A 9 -5.36 -15.99 1.55
N ALA A 10 -5.31 -16.89 0.58
CA ALA A 10 -4.11 -17.63 0.21
C ALA A 10 -2.94 -16.69 -0.14
N MET A 11 -3.21 -15.68 -0.96
CA MET A 11 -2.24 -14.65 -1.35
C MET A 11 -1.80 -13.84 -0.14
N ARG A 12 -2.73 -13.36 0.68
CA ARG A 12 -2.43 -12.49 1.83
C ARG A 12 -1.52 -13.18 2.85
N GLN A 13 -1.68 -14.48 3.05
CA GLN A 13 -0.83 -15.27 3.94
C GLN A 13 0.53 -15.62 3.31
N SER A 14 0.62 -15.69 1.97
CA SER A 14 1.85 -16.08 1.27
C SER A 14 2.95 -15.00 1.36
N THR A 15 4.19 -15.40 1.12
CA THR A 15 5.37 -14.51 1.03
C THR A 15 5.80 -14.30 -0.43
N LEU A 16 6.62 -13.27 -0.68
CA LEU A 16 7.16 -12.97 -2.02
C LEU A 16 8.54 -13.63 -2.29
N GLU A 17 9.00 -14.52 -1.40
CA GLU A 17 10.32 -15.17 -1.46
C GLU A 17 10.64 -15.80 -2.82
N CYS A 18 9.64 -16.43 -3.45
CA CYS A 18 9.79 -17.10 -4.74
C CYS A 18 10.27 -16.15 -5.84
N LEU A 19 9.87 -14.87 -5.79
CA LEU A 19 10.26 -13.88 -6.79
C LEU A 19 11.75 -13.52 -6.75
N TYR A 20 12.47 -13.91 -5.70
CA TYR A 20 13.90 -13.69 -5.52
C TYR A 20 14.74 -14.96 -5.75
N ASN A 21 14.11 -16.07 -6.15
CA ASN A 21 14.78 -17.34 -6.41
C ASN A 21 14.47 -17.84 -7.82
N GLN A 22 15.49 -17.93 -8.67
CA GLN A 22 15.33 -18.32 -10.07
C GLN A 22 14.72 -19.72 -10.22
N SER A 23 15.18 -20.69 -9.43
CA SER A 23 14.65 -22.06 -9.46
C SER A 23 13.17 -22.11 -9.09
N CYS A 24 12.72 -21.23 -8.20
CA CYS A 24 11.31 -21.12 -7.83
C CYS A 24 10.48 -20.54 -8.97
N ILE A 25 10.96 -19.46 -9.60
CA ILE A 25 10.35 -18.83 -10.78
C ILE A 25 10.23 -19.84 -11.93
N ASP A 26 11.29 -20.60 -12.18
CA ASP A 26 11.32 -21.60 -13.24
C ASP A 26 10.26 -22.69 -13.00
N ALA A 27 10.00 -23.05 -11.74
CA ALA A 27 8.98 -24.03 -11.37
C ALA A 27 7.54 -23.53 -11.56
N ILE A 28 7.29 -22.22 -11.44
CA ILE A 28 5.96 -21.60 -11.65
C ILE A 28 5.76 -21.03 -13.05
N SER A 29 6.81 -21.01 -13.88
CA SER A 29 6.75 -20.51 -15.24
C SER A 29 5.99 -21.47 -16.15
N LEU A 30 4.72 -21.15 -16.40
CA LEU A 30 3.80 -21.96 -17.22
C LEU A 30 4.04 -21.81 -18.74
N GLN A 31 4.90 -20.88 -19.17
CA GLN A 31 5.08 -20.51 -20.58
C GLN A 31 6.56 -20.42 -20.96
N PRO A 32 7.14 -21.44 -21.62
CA PRO A 32 8.57 -21.50 -21.92
C PRO A 32 9.05 -20.54 -23.02
N LYS A 33 8.16 -19.78 -23.68
CA LYS A 33 8.46 -19.15 -24.99
C LYS A 33 8.42 -17.62 -25.05
N ILE A 34 7.94 -16.91 -24.04
CA ILE A 34 7.66 -15.46 -24.20
C ILE A 34 8.68 -14.59 -23.48
N SER A 35 9.15 -14.95 -22.28
CA SER A 35 10.34 -14.39 -21.62
C SER A 35 10.61 -15.27 -20.41
N GLN A 36 11.84 -15.74 -20.19
CA GLN A 36 12.16 -16.37 -18.91
C GLN A 36 12.18 -15.28 -17.83
N PRO A 37 11.25 -15.31 -16.86
CA PRO A 37 11.24 -14.30 -15.83
C PRO A 37 12.53 -14.45 -15.02
N LYS A 38 13.22 -13.34 -14.76
CA LYS A 38 14.41 -13.34 -13.92
C LYS A 38 14.04 -13.08 -12.48
N ALA A 39 14.74 -13.74 -11.56
CA ALA A 39 14.67 -13.43 -10.15
C ALA A 39 15.00 -11.96 -9.87
N LEU A 40 14.25 -11.38 -8.95
CA LEU A 40 14.47 -10.04 -8.43
C LEU A 40 15.71 -10.01 -7.53
N ASN A 41 16.27 -8.81 -7.36
CA ASN A 41 17.40 -8.60 -6.45
C ASN A 41 16.90 -8.29 -5.04
N ALA A 42 17.17 -9.19 -4.08
CA ALA A 42 16.75 -9.06 -2.68
C ALA A 42 17.38 -7.82 -2.00
N SER A 43 18.58 -7.41 -2.40
CA SER A 43 19.28 -6.25 -1.83
C SER A 43 18.60 -4.92 -2.12
N LEU A 44 17.66 -4.88 -3.07
CA LEU A 44 16.87 -3.70 -3.41
C LEU A 44 15.53 -3.65 -2.64
N SER A 45 15.17 -4.72 -1.92
CA SER A 45 13.96 -4.76 -1.12
C SER A 45 14.16 -4.03 0.20
N ARG A 46 13.18 -3.19 0.56
CA ARG A 46 13.07 -2.63 1.92
C ARG A 46 12.42 -3.60 2.91
N PHE A 47 11.79 -4.67 2.42
CA PHE A 47 11.08 -5.64 3.24
C PHE A 47 11.89 -6.93 3.40
N PRO A 48 11.86 -7.55 4.59
CA PRO A 48 12.32 -8.91 4.78
C PRO A 48 11.63 -9.87 3.79
N LEU A 49 12.39 -10.85 3.30
CA LEU A 49 11.86 -11.81 2.32
C LEU A 49 10.74 -12.67 2.92
N ASN A 50 10.81 -12.97 4.21
CA ASN A 50 9.82 -13.74 4.96
C ASN A 50 8.57 -12.93 5.36
N SER A 51 8.47 -11.66 4.97
CA SER A 51 7.26 -10.87 5.18
C SER A 51 6.12 -11.43 4.34
N THR A 52 4.96 -11.58 4.98
CA THR A 52 3.73 -11.94 4.27
C THR A 52 3.27 -10.77 3.40
N ILE A 53 2.59 -11.08 2.30
CA ILE A 53 1.98 -10.06 1.46
C ILE A 53 1.02 -9.20 2.28
N GLY A 54 0.24 -9.81 3.19
CA GLY A 54 -0.64 -9.11 4.12
C GLY A 54 0.08 -8.07 4.98
N SER A 55 1.16 -8.46 5.66
CA SER A 55 1.93 -7.52 6.49
C SER A 55 2.51 -6.36 5.66
N ILE A 56 2.95 -6.62 4.42
CA ILE A 56 3.42 -5.55 3.52
C ILE A 56 2.29 -4.57 3.19
N PHE A 57 1.07 -5.08 2.93
CA PHE A 57 -0.09 -4.23 2.68
C PHE A 57 -0.43 -3.39 3.91
N ASP A 58 -0.59 -4.04 5.06
CA ASP A 58 -1.01 -3.45 6.33
C ASP A 58 -0.06 -2.34 6.80
N GLU A 59 1.26 -2.54 6.65
CA GLU A 59 2.29 -1.62 7.16
C GLU A 59 2.66 -0.48 6.18
N SER A 60 2.36 -0.60 4.87
CA SER A 60 3.00 0.30 3.90
C SER A 60 2.17 0.72 2.68
N LEU A 61 1.05 0.07 2.41
CA LEU A 61 0.16 0.44 1.31
C LEU A 61 -1.10 1.17 1.78
N PHE A 62 -1.48 1.04 3.05
CA PHE A 62 -2.51 1.88 3.63
C PHE A 62 -1.89 3.20 4.08
N ILE A 63 -2.49 4.30 3.63
CA ILE A 63 -2.15 5.66 4.06
C ILE A 63 -2.46 5.77 5.56
N GLU A 64 -1.43 5.70 6.41
CA GLU A 64 -1.57 5.86 7.88
C GLU A 64 -1.91 7.30 8.28
N SER A 65 -1.57 8.29 7.44
CA SER A 65 -1.97 9.69 7.65
C SER A 65 -2.30 10.38 6.34
N TRP A 66 -3.55 10.85 6.23
CA TRP A 66 -3.87 11.90 5.27
C TRP A 66 -3.13 13.15 5.74
N GLN A 67 -2.24 13.71 4.92
CA GLN A 67 -1.77 15.07 5.18
C GLN A 67 -2.99 15.97 5.11
N ASN A 68 -3.49 16.37 6.27
CA ASN A 68 -4.69 17.19 6.41
C ASN A 68 -4.37 18.65 6.03
N ARG A 69 -3.92 18.85 4.79
CA ARG A 69 -3.78 20.18 4.19
C ARG A 69 -5.15 20.63 3.71
N SER A 70 -6.08 20.75 4.64
CA SER A 70 -7.41 21.31 4.38
C SER A 70 -7.25 22.83 4.26
N SER A 71 -7.49 23.40 3.08
CA SER A 71 -7.64 24.86 2.94
C SER A 71 -9.10 25.22 3.14
N PHE A 72 -9.39 25.99 4.19
CA PHE A 72 -10.73 26.53 4.46
C PHE A 72 -10.96 27.90 3.82
N GLU A 73 -10.06 28.35 2.95
CA GLU A 73 -10.11 29.68 2.33
C GLU A 73 -11.41 29.88 1.54
N LYS A 74 -11.80 28.90 0.72
CA LYS A 74 -13.07 28.94 -0.03
C LYS A 74 -14.30 28.94 0.88
N TYR A 75 -14.23 28.19 1.99
CA TYR A 75 -15.31 28.15 2.97
C TYR A 75 -15.46 29.49 3.68
N TYR A 76 -14.35 30.08 4.13
CA TYR A 76 -14.35 31.42 4.73
C TYR A 76 -14.82 32.49 3.74
N ALA A 77 -14.36 32.44 2.49
CA ALA A 77 -14.81 33.38 1.45
C ALA A 77 -16.33 33.30 1.21
N ALA A 78 -16.92 32.11 1.31
CA ALA A 78 -18.35 31.91 1.13
C ALA A 78 -19.19 32.23 2.38
N CYS A 79 -18.63 32.00 3.58
CA CYS A 79 -19.40 32.00 4.83
C CYS A 79 -18.97 33.08 5.83
N ALA A 80 -18.03 33.95 5.49
CA ALA A 80 -17.60 35.02 6.39
C ALA A 80 -18.78 35.96 6.74
N PRO A 81 -18.95 36.31 8.02
CA PRO A 81 -20.01 37.21 8.45
C PRO A 81 -19.81 38.59 7.81
N GLN A 82 -20.87 39.14 7.23
CA GLN A 82 -20.84 40.44 6.55
C GLN A 82 -20.69 41.62 7.53
N SER A 83 -21.09 41.44 8.79
CA SER A 83 -20.89 42.42 9.84
C SER A 83 -20.65 41.74 11.18
N LEU A 84 -19.81 42.37 12.01
CA LEU A 84 -19.51 41.92 13.36
C LEU A 84 -19.96 43.01 14.33
N SER A 85 -20.71 42.62 15.36
CA SER A 85 -21.10 43.51 16.46
C SER A 85 -20.44 42.99 17.73
N TYR A 86 -19.69 43.87 18.40
CA TYR A 86 -19.01 43.58 19.65
C TYR A 86 -19.79 44.22 20.79
N ASN A 87 -20.20 43.41 21.77
CA ASN A 87 -20.81 43.89 22.99
C ASN A 87 -19.84 43.72 24.15
N TYR A 88 -19.52 44.83 24.80
CA TYR A 88 -18.74 44.84 26.03
C TYR A 88 -19.72 44.79 27.20
N LYS A 89 -19.54 43.83 28.11
CA LYS A 89 -20.27 43.85 29.39
C LYS A 89 -19.43 44.61 30.41
N THR A 90 -20.01 45.68 30.93
CA THR A 90 -19.51 46.43 32.08
C THR A 90 -19.84 45.69 33.37
#